data_AF-A0A350YVX7-F1
#
_entry.id   AF-A0A350YVX7-F1
#
_cell.length_a   1.000
_cell.length_b   1.000
_cell.length_c   1.000
_cell.angle_alpha   90.00
_cell.angle_beta   90.00
_cell.angle_gamma   90.00
#
_symmetry.space_group_name_H-M   'P 1'
#
loop_
_entity.id
_entity.type
_entity.pdbx_description
1 polymer ?
#
loop_
_entity_poly.entity_id
_entity_poly.type
_entity_poly.pdbx_seq_one_letter_code
_entity_poly.pdbx_strand_id
1 'polypeptide(L)'
;MEKKLFSILKEEYVKLKDTFTAANIGARKIVRLDKNSGMTYNMLTTQHCEGFSLCDTRGLNDYNAPHSPASRDLVRVYGDACNEEGIVTW
;
A
#
# COMPACT_ATOMS: atom_id res chain seq x y z
N MET A 1 -34.85 -10.08 -5.24
CA MET A 1 -33.51 -10.53 -5.66
C MET A 1 -32.49 -9.58 -5.07
N GLU A 2 -31.85 -9.99 -3.97
CA GLU A 2 -30.86 -9.19 -3.26
C GLU A 2 -29.62 -8.96 -4.13
N LYS A 3 -29.22 -7.69 -4.31
CA LYS A 3 -27.96 -7.32 -4.93
C LYS A 3 -26.82 -7.61 -3.96
N LYS A 4 -26.21 -8.79 -4.06
CA LYS A 4 -24.89 -9.06 -3.47
C LYS A 4 -23.86 -8.28 -4.30
N LEU A 5 -23.45 -7.10 -3.84
CA LEU A 5 -22.58 -6.23 -4.64
C LEU A 5 -21.19 -6.85 -4.81
N PHE A 6 -20.59 -7.48 -3.79
CA PHE A 6 -19.47 -8.42 -3.94
C PHE A 6 -19.41 -9.34 -2.70
N SER A 7 -19.48 -10.66 -2.90
CA SER A 7 -19.34 -11.66 -1.83
C SER A 7 -18.17 -12.57 -2.16
N ILE A 8 -16.96 -12.02 -2.11
CA ILE A 8 -15.72 -12.77 -2.32
C ILE A 8 -15.37 -13.47 -1.01
N LEU A 9 -15.04 -14.76 -1.07
CA LEU A 9 -14.56 -15.49 0.10
C LEU A 9 -13.16 -14.98 0.49
N LYS A 10 -12.89 -14.86 1.79
CA LYS A 10 -11.61 -14.33 2.29
C LYS A 10 -10.43 -15.14 1.74
N GLU A 11 -10.60 -16.45 1.67
CA GLU A 11 -9.61 -17.41 1.18
C GLU A 11 -9.28 -17.23 -0.30
N GLU A 12 -10.24 -16.73 -1.10
CA GLU A 12 -10.01 -16.40 -2.50
C GLU A 12 -9.28 -15.07 -2.63
N TYR A 13 -9.65 -14.07 -1.85
CA TYR A 13 -9.04 -12.74 -1.91
C TYR A 13 -7.57 -12.74 -1.48
N VAL A 14 -7.23 -13.52 -0.45
CA VAL A 14 -5.85 -13.64 0.07
C VAL A 14 -4.86 -14.10 -0.99
N LYS A 15 -5.30 -14.89 -1.98
CA LYS A 15 -4.45 -15.35 -3.11
C LYS A 15 -3.96 -14.21 -4.01
N LEU A 16 -4.62 -13.06 -4.00
CA LEU A 16 -4.16 -11.89 -4.77
C LEU A 16 -2.77 -11.43 -4.35
N LYS A 17 -2.39 -11.67 -3.07
CA LYS A 17 -1.03 -11.46 -2.57
C LYS A 17 0.02 -12.11 -3.47
N ASP A 18 -0.24 -13.30 -4.01
CA ASP A 18 0.72 -14.07 -4.80
C ASP A 18 1.01 -13.46 -6.18
N THR A 19 0.21 -12.47 -6.59
CA THR A 19 0.38 -11.73 -7.86
C THR A 19 0.69 -10.25 -7.66
N PHE A 20 0.73 -9.78 -6.42
CA PHE A 20 0.94 -8.36 -6.12
C PHE A 20 2.42 -7.98 -6.22
N THR A 21 2.79 -7.24 -7.28
CA THR A 21 4.19 -6.86 -7.57
C THR A 21 4.53 -5.41 -7.24
N ALA A 22 3.53 -4.53 -7.24
CA ALA A 22 3.72 -3.07 -7.15
C ALA A 22 4.83 -2.52 -8.07
N ALA A 23 5.13 -3.18 -9.20
CA ALA A 23 6.35 -2.98 -9.99
C ALA A 23 6.58 -1.51 -10.42
N ASN A 24 5.50 -0.78 -10.69
CA ASN A 24 5.52 0.58 -11.20
C ASN A 24 5.06 1.64 -10.18
N ILE A 25 5.17 1.39 -8.87
CA ILE A 25 4.65 2.28 -7.81
C ILE A 25 5.07 3.75 -7.98
N GLY A 26 6.30 4.02 -8.45
CA GLY A 26 6.72 5.38 -8.82
C GLY A 26 6.57 6.42 -7.70
N ALA A 27 6.85 6.05 -6.43
CA ALA A 27 6.56 6.87 -5.26
C ALA A 27 7.04 8.33 -5.38
N ARG A 28 8.28 8.57 -5.83
CA ARG A 28 8.80 9.93 -6.08
C ARG A 28 7.96 10.73 -7.07
N LYS A 29 7.43 10.09 -8.12
CA LYS A 29 6.56 10.77 -9.10
C LYS A 29 5.23 11.17 -8.48
N ILE A 30 4.66 10.31 -7.62
CA ILE A 30 3.42 10.58 -6.89
C ILE A 30 3.65 11.76 -5.94
N VAL A 31 4.65 11.68 -5.07
CA VAL A 31 4.92 12.74 -4.09
C VAL A 31 5.26 14.08 -4.76
N ARG A 32 6.02 14.06 -5.85
CA ARG A 32 6.31 15.29 -6.61
C ARG A 32 5.06 15.87 -7.26
N LEU A 33 4.12 15.04 -7.71
CA LEU A 33 2.82 15.49 -8.17
C LEU A 33 2.02 16.12 -7.03
N ASP A 34 1.99 15.51 -5.85
CA ASP A 34 1.30 16.04 -4.66
C ASP A 34 1.87 17.42 -4.28
N LYS A 35 3.21 17.54 -4.28
CA LYS A 35 3.91 18.81 -4.02
C LYS A 35 3.53 19.89 -5.03
N ASN A 36 3.56 19.54 -6.31
CA ASN A 36 3.21 20.47 -7.39
C ASN A 36 1.72 20.86 -7.35
N SER A 37 0.88 20.00 -6.80
CA SER A 37 -0.54 20.25 -6.56
C SER A 37 -0.81 21.14 -5.34
N GLY A 38 0.24 21.50 -4.58
CA GLY A 38 0.12 22.32 -3.37
C GLY A 38 -0.30 21.54 -2.13
N MET A 39 -0.21 20.20 -2.13
CA MET A 39 -0.49 19.40 -0.95
C MET A 39 0.56 19.63 0.13
N THR A 40 0.11 19.61 1.39
CA THR A 40 0.96 19.83 2.58
C THR A 40 1.20 18.56 3.39
N TYR A 41 0.36 17.55 3.22
CA TYR A 41 0.48 16.25 3.87
C TYR A 41 -0.11 15.14 3.00
N ASN A 42 0.36 13.92 3.22
CA ASN A 42 -0.15 12.70 2.60
C ASN A 42 -0.55 11.67 3.68
N MET A 43 -1.64 10.95 3.43
CA MET A 43 -2.08 9.81 4.23
C MET A 43 -2.06 8.55 3.37
N LEU A 44 -1.25 7.57 3.77
CA LEU A 44 -1.15 6.28 3.08
C LEU A 44 -1.85 5.20 3.90
N THR A 45 -2.72 4.42 3.25
CA THR A 45 -3.32 3.23 3.87
C THR A 45 -2.24 2.17 4.10
N THR A 46 -1.79 2.02 5.34
CA THR A 46 -0.83 0.97 5.72
C THR A 46 -1.47 -0.41 5.74
N GLN A 47 -2.76 -0.47 6.07
CA GLN A 47 -3.61 -1.66 6.04
C GLN A 47 -5.08 -1.20 5.92
N HIS A 48 -5.87 -1.91 5.13
CA HIS A 48 -7.30 -1.66 5.00
C HIS A 48 -8.12 -2.87 5.48
N CYS A 49 -9.44 -2.85 5.34
CA CYS A 49 -10.38 -3.79 5.93
C CYS A 49 -10.16 -5.27 5.54
N GLU A 50 -9.50 -5.54 4.40
CA GLU A 50 -9.11 -6.88 3.97
C GLU A 50 -7.94 -7.46 4.78
N GLY A 51 -7.19 -6.60 5.45
CA GLY A 51 -6.13 -6.95 6.38
C GLY A 51 -4.74 -7.12 5.75
N PHE A 52 -4.55 -6.77 4.48
CA PHE A 52 -3.23 -6.82 3.83
C PHE A 52 -2.38 -5.63 4.28
N SER A 53 -1.19 -5.89 4.83
CA SER A 53 -0.28 -4.82 5.26
C SER A 53 0.69 -4.42 4.16
N LEU A 54 0.83 -3.12 3.88
CA LEU A 54 1.80 -2.60 2.91
C LEU A 54 3.23 -2.52 3.46
N CYS A 55 3.40 -2.67 4.77
CA CYS A 55 4.67 -2.65 5.49
C CYS A 55 5.08 -4.03 6.03
N ASP A 56 6.32 -4.13 6.51
CA ASP A 56 6.76 -5.28 7.30
C ASP A 56 6.08 -5.29 8.68
N THR A 57 5.27 -6.32 8.94
CA THR A 57 4.57 -6.52 10.21
C THR A 57 5.44 -7.18 11.28
N ARG A 58 6.74 -7.42 11.00
CA ARG A 58 7.75 -7.88 11.97
C ARG A 58 7.38 -9.22 12.64
N GLY A 59 6.82 -10.14 11.85
CA GLY A 59 6.45 -11.49 12.29
C GLY A 59 5.04 -11.62 12.89
N LEU A 60 4.21 -10.57 12.86
CA LEU A 60 2.81 -10.67 13.29
C LEU A 60 1.96 -11.50 12.33
N ASN A 61 2.25 -11.46 11.03
CA ASN A 61 1.65 -12.30 9.99
C ASN A 61 2.45 -12.22 8.68
N ASP A 62 2.17 -13.13 7.76
CA ASP A 62 2.78 -13.15 6.42
C ASP A 62 1.89 -12.51 5.34
N TYR A 63 0.72 -11.96 5.69
CA TYR A 63 -0.20 -11.34 4.72
C TYR A 63 0.15 -9.87 4.51
N ASN A 64 1.34 -9.63 3.93
CA ASN A 64 1.90 -8.30 3.73
C ASN A 64 2.70 -8.18 2.41
N ALA A 65 3.06 -6.94 2.05
CA ALA A 65 3.79 -6.63 0.82
C ALA A 65 5.23 -7.22 0.77
N PRO A 66 6.03 -7.21 1.85
CA PRO A 66 7.33 -7.89 1.86
C PRO A 66 7.28 -9.38 1.53
N HIS A 67 6.21 -10.09 1.93
CA HIS A 67 6.02 -11.51 1.62
C HIS A 67 5.25 -11.76 0.31
N SER A 68 4.96 -10.72 -0.47
CA SER A 68 4.40 -10.80 -1.83
C SER A 68 5.50 -10.65 -2.89
N PRO A 69 5.21 -10.86 -4.19
CA PRO A 69 6.15 -10.53 -5.27
C PRO A 69 6.61 -9.07 -5.30
N ALA A 70 5.96 -8.15 -4.57
CA ALA A 70 6.47 -6.79 -4.40
C ALA A 70 7.80 -6.76 -3.61
N SER A 71 7.94 -7.69 -2.66
CA SER A 71 9.16 -8.00 -1.90
C SER A 71 9.85 -6.77 -1.29
N ARG A 72 9.06 -5.79 -0.85
CA ARG A 72 9.53 -4.55 -0.23
C ARG A 72 8.48 -3.94 0.69
N ASP A 73 8.96 -3.17 1.66
CA ASP A 73 8.12 -2.32 2.50
C ASP A 73 7.69 -1.08 1.71
N LEU A 74 6.42 -1.04 1.28
CA LEU A 74 5.90 0.03 0.45
C LEU A 74 5.62 1.30 1.24
N VAL A 75 5.33 1.18 2.54
CA VAL A 75 5.15 2.33 3.43
C VAL A 75 6.46 3.07 3.57
N ARG A 76 7.58 2.36 3.77
CA ARG A 76 8.91 2.95 3.79
C ARG A 76 9.28 3.61 2.46
N VAL A 77 9.05 2.92 1.33
CA VAL A 77 9.34 3.48 0.00
C VAL A 77 8.58 4.79 -0.26
N TYR A 78 7.32 4.87 0.17
CA TYR A 78 6.52 6.09 0.02
C TYR A 78 6.92 7.18 1.03
N GLY A 79 7.14 6.80 2.30
CA GLY A 79 7.57 7.72 3.35
C GLY A 79 8.91 8.38 3.04
N ASP A 80 9.88 7.62 2.53
CA ASP A 80 11.18 8.15 2.10
C ASP A 80 11.01 9.18 0.98
N ALA A 81 10.13 8.93 0.01
CA ALA A 81 9.83 9.88 -1.06
C ALA A 81 9.18 11.17 -0.52
N CYS A 82 8.25 11.06 0.44
CA CYS A 82 7.64 12.21 1.10
C CYS A 82 8.69 13.05 1.85
N ASN A 83 9.59 12.40 2.58
CA ASN A 83 10.68 13.06 3.30
C ASN A 83 11.62 13.82 2.37
N GLU A 84 11.96 13.24 1.21
CA GLU A 84 12.80 13.88 0.18
C GLU A 84 12.19 15.20 -0.35
N GLU A 85 10.85 15.29 -0.45
CA GLU A 85 10.13 16.46 -0.98
C GLU A 85 9.57 17.40 0.13
N GLY A 86 9.84 17.06 1.39
CA GLY A 86 9.36 17.79 2.57
C GLY A 86 7.83 17.76 2.72
N ILE A 87 7.18 16.65 2.35
CA ILE A 87 5.75 16.40 2.61
C ILE A 87 5.61 15.65 3.92
N VAL A 88 4.71 16.12 4.79
CA VAL A 88 4.40 15.45 6.06
C VAL A 88 3.57 14.18 5.79
N THR A 89 4.00 13.05 6.33
CA THR A 89 3.23 11.79 6.31
C THR A 89 2.49 11.59 7.62
N TRP A 90 1.22 11.21 7.54
CA TRP A 90 0.38 10.79 8.67
C TRP A 90 -0.09 9.35 8.52
#